data_AF-E6SC53-F1
#
_entry.id   AF-E6SC53-F1
#
_cell.length_a   1.000
_cell.length_b   1.000
_cell.length_c   1.000
_cell.angle_alpha   90.00
_cell.angle_beta   90.00
_cell.angle_gamma   90.00
#
_symmetry.space_group_name_H-M   'P 1'
#
loop_
_entity.id
_entity.type
_entity.pdbx_description
1 polymer ?
#
loop_
_entity_poly.entity_id
_entity_poly.type
_entity_poly.pdbx_seq_one_letter_code
_entity_poly.pdbx_strand_id
1 'polypeptide(L)'
;MANLKTNHDRTGLDHLDPSTHPARDAASFRRILAAKNGLAVAEQELRDAVRAARQAGDSWTVIGAALDITRQAAQQRFGEH
;
A
#
# COMPACT_ATOMS: atom_id res chain seq x y z
N MET A 1 37.80 11.21 17.56
CA MET A 1 37.44 11.32 16.13
C MET A 1 36.45 10.21 15.81
N ALA A 2 35.15 10.49 15.77
CA ALA A 2 34.12 9.51 15.43
C ALA A 2 33.60 9.80 14.01
N ASN A 3 33.81 8.86 13.10
CA ASN A 3 33.43 8.94 11.69
C ASN A 3 31.98 8.45 11.56
N LEU A 4 31.03 9.37 11.36
CA LEU A 4 29.63 9.04 11.16
C LEU A 4 29.45 8.57 9.71
N LYS A 5 29.35 7.25 9.51
CA LYS A 5 28.95 6.66 8.23
C LYS A 5 27.49 7.05 7.98
N THR A 6 27.27 8.11 7.22
CA THR A 6 25.95 8.49 6.71
C THR A 6 25.44 7.33 5.86
N ASN A 7 24.43 6.65 6.39
CA ASN A 7 23.77 5.54 5.71
C ASN A 7 22.99 6.15 4.55
N HIS A 8 23.41 5.84 3.32
CA HIS A 8 22.81 6.37 2.07
C HIS A 8 21.29 6.28 2.13
N ASP A 9 20.65 7.43 1.94
CA ASP A 9 19.22 7.64 2.11
C ASP A 9 18.42 6.80 1.10
N ARG A 10 17.52 5.94 1.60
CA ARG A 10 16.60 5.09 0.81
C ARG A 10 15.73 5.88 -0.16
N THR A 11 15.64 7.20 0.01
CA THR A 11 14.81 8.08 -0.81
C THR A 11 15.53 8.64 -2.04
N GLY A 12 16.86 8.56 -2.13
CA GLY A 12 17.64 9.06 -3.27
C GLY A 12 17.68 10.59 -3.42
N LEU A 13 17.30 11.32 -2.36
CA LEU A 13 17.18 12.78 -2.37
C LEU A 13 18.53 13.52 -2.46
N ASP A 14 19.64 12.87 -2.07
CA ASP A 14 20.99 13.45 -2.10
C ASP A 14 21.48 13.82 -3.52
N HIS A 15 20.85 13.25 -4.57
CA HIS A 15 21.21 13.51 -5.97
C HIS A 15 20.38 14.63 -6.62
N LEU A 16 19.40 15.19 -5.91
CA LEU A 16 18.53 16.23 -6.46
C LEU A 16 19.13 17.61 -6.21
N ASP A 17 19.70 18.20 -7.28
CA ASP A 17 20.14 19.59 -7.25
C ASP A 17 18.91 20.51 -7.47
N PRO A 18 18.53 21.35 -6.49
CA PRO A 18 17.36 22.23 -6.57
C PRO A 18 17.48 23.31 -7.65
N SER A 19 18.68 23.60 -8.14
CA SER A 19 18.90 24.55 -9.24
C SER A 19 18.58 23.96 -10.62
N THR A 20 18.64 22.64 -10.76
CA THR A 20 18.26 21.91 -11.98
C THR A 20 16.88 21.26 -11.86
N HIS A 21 16.36 21.12 -10.63
CA HIS A 21 15.04 20.59 -10.30
C HIS A 21 14.22 21.66 -9.56
N PRO A 22 13.77 22.73 -10.25
CA PRO A 22 12.94 23.75 -9.62
C PRO A 22 11.72 23.07 -8.99
N ALA A 23 11.35 23.52 -7.78
CA ALA A 23 10.21 22.99 -7.04
C ALA A 23 8.95 23.06 -7.91
N ARG A 24 8.65 21.95 -8.58
CA ARG A 24 7.46 21.82 -9.43
C ARG A 24 6.25 21.76 -8.51
N ASP A 25 5.15 22.37 -8.93
CA ASP A 25 3.92 22.51 -8.16
C ASP A 25 3.63 21.25 -7.33
N ALA A 26 3.76 21.39 -6.01
CA ALA A 26 3.57 20.32 -5.06
C ALA A 26 2.14 19.73 -5.12
N ALA A 27 1.22 20.36 -5.86
CA ALA A 27 -0.10 19.80 -6.16
C ALA A 27 -0.05 18.38 -6.75
N SER A 28 0.82 18.11 -7.73
CA SER A 28 0.92 16.78 -8.35
C SER A 28 1.43 15.73 -7.35
N PHE A 29 2.45 16.06 -6.57
CA PHE A 29 2.97 15.18 -5.53
C PHE A 29 1.95 14.95 -4.40
N ARG A 30 1.25 16.01 -3.95
CA ARG A 30 0.16 15.88 -2.98
C ARG A 30 -0.96 14.98 -3.49
N ARG A 31 -1.31 15.07 -4.78
CA ARG A 31 -2.31 14.20 -5.40
C ARG A 31 -1.87 12.73 -5.41
N ILE A 32 -0.60 12.45 -5.70
CA ILE A 32 -0.04 11.09 -5.65
C ILE A 32 -0.09 10.56 -4.21
N LEU A 33 0.33 11.36 -3.22
CA LEU A 33 0.28 10.95 -1.81
C LEU A 33 -1.15 10.71 -1.34
N ALA A 34 -2.10 11.57 -1.72
CA ALA A 34 -3.52 11.38 -1.41
C ALA A 34 -4.06 10.09 -2.04
N ALA A 35 -3.73 9.82 -3.31
CA ALA A 35 -4.14 8.59 -3.99
C ALA A 35 -3.53 7.34 -3.34
N LYS A 36 -2.26 7.38 -2.96
CA LYS A 36 -1.59 6.30 -2.22
C LYS A 36 -2.28 6.03 -0.88
N ASN A 37 -2.61 7.08 -0.13
CA ASN A 37 -3.32 6.95 1.13
C ASN A 37 -4.72 6.37 0.91
N GLY A 38 -5.43 6.82 -0.13
CA GLY A 38 -6.72 6.25 -0.53
C GLY A 38 -6.64 4.75 -0.83
N LEU A 39 -5.59 4.31 -1.53
CA LEU A 39 -5.35 2.89 -1.79
C LEU A 39 -5.12 2.10 -0.49
N ALA A 40 -4.31 2.63 0.43
CA ALA A 40 -4.06 1.98 1.72
C ALA A 40 -5.33 1.83 2.57
N VAL A 41 -6.18 2.86 2.59
CA VAL A 41 -7.48 2.83 3.27
C VAL A 41 -8.40 1.80 2.62
N ALA A 42 -8.57 1.85 1.31
CA ALA A 42 -9.42 0.90 0.59
C ALA A 42 -8.96 -0.55 0.75
N GLU A 43 -7.64 -0.79 0.79
CA GLU A 43 -7.10 -2.12 1.00
C GLU A 43 -7.35 -2.63 2.43
N GLN A 44 -7.30 -1.74 3.42
CA GLN A 44 -7.64 -2.07 4.80
C GLN A 44 -9.13 -2.39 4.94
N GLU A 45 -10.01 -1.56 4.38
CA GLU A 45 -11.45 -1.79 4.36
C GLU A 45 -11.79 -3.13 3.68
N LEU A 46 -11.12 -3.47 2.57
CA LEU A 46 -11.29 -4.75 1.91
C LEU A 46 -10.91 -5.94 2.82
N ARG A 47 -9.79 -5.84 3.54
CA ARG A 47 -9.38 -6.87 4.51
C ARG A 47 -10.38 -7.03 5.64
N ASP A 48 -10.91 -5.92 6.16
CA ASP A 48 -11.90 -5.94 7.24
C ASP A 48 -13.24 -6.53 6.78
N ALA A 49 -13.69 -6.21 5.56
CA ALA A 49 -14.87 -6.81 4.95
C ALA A 49 -14.71 -8.34 4.74
N VAL A 50 -13.55 -8.79 4.25
CA VAL A 50 -13.26 -10.22 4.11
C VAL A 50 -13.24 -10.92 5.46
N ARG A 51 -12.65 -10.30 6.49
CA ARG A 51 -12.66 -10.84 7.86
C ARG A 51 -14.09 -10.96 8.40
N ALA A 52 -14.92 -9.93 8.20
CA ALA A 52 -16.31 -9.94 8.63
C ALA A 52 -17.12 -11.07 7.94
N ALA A 53 -16.96 -11.25 6.62
CA ALA A 53 -17.57 -12.35 5.88
C ALA A 53 -17.14 -13.72 6.43
N ARG A 54 -15.83 -13.91 6.70
CA ARG A 54 -15.32 -15.13 7.32
C ARG A 54 -15.91 -15.38 8.71
N GLN A 55 -16.05 -14.34 9.53
CA GLN A 55 -16.67 -14.43 10.86
C GLN A 55 -18.18 -14.74 10.80
N ALA A 56 -18.86 -14.27 9.76
CA ALA A 56 -20.26 -14.61 9.47
C ALA A 56 -20.43 -16.06 8.97
N GLY A 57 -19.33 -16.75 8.64
CA GLY A 57 -19.32 -18.15 8.21
C GLY A 57 -19.22 -18.33 6.69
N ASP A 58 -19.11 -17.26 5.90
CA ASP A 58 -19.02 -17.35 4.44
C ASP A 58 -17.77 -18.12 4.02
N SER A 59 -17.94 -19.10 3.13
CA SER A 59 -16.82 -19.91 2.63
C SER A 59 -15.84 -19.10 1.77
N TRP A 60 -14.58 -19.55 1.71
CA TRP A 60 -13.58 -18.98 0.80
C TRP A 60 -13.99 -19.00 -0.68
N THR A 61 -14.88 -19.92 -1.07
CA THR A 61 -15.43 -19.98 -2.43
C THR A 61 -16.35 -18.78 -2.71
N VAL A 62 -17.23 -18.44 -1.76
CA VAL A 62 -18.15 -17.29 -1.87
C VAL A 62 -17.36 -15.99 -1.89
N ILE A 63 -16.39 -15.86 -0.99
CA ILE A 63 -15.52 -14.67 -0.91
C ILE A 63 -14.68 -14.53 -2.19
N GLY A 64 -14.11 -15.62 -2.71
CA GLY A 64 -13.36 -15.60 -3.97
C GLY A 64 -14.23 -15.12 -5.14
N ALA A 65 -15.48 -15.63 -5.25
CA ALA A 65 -16.41 -15.20 -6.27
C ALA A 65 -16.76 -13.70 -6.17
N ALA A 66 -16.94 -13.17 -4.96
CA ALA A 66 -17.19 -11.74 -4.75
C ALA A 66 -15.99 -10.85 -5.11
N LEU A 67 -14.77 -11.38 -4.98
CA LEU A 67 -13.52 -10.71 -5.30
C LEU A 67 -13.04 -10.95 -6.74
N ASP A 68 -13.78 -11.72 -7.53
CA ASP A 68 -13.41 -12.18 -8.88
C ASP A 68 -12.04 -12.90 -8.92
N ILE A 69 -11.77 -13.74 -7.90
CA ILE A 69 -10.56 -14.56 -7.81
C ILE A 69 -10.89 -15.99 -7.40
N THR A 70 -9.93 -16.89 -7.57
CA THR A 70 -10.10 -18.27 -7.14
C THR A 70 -10.19 -18.38 -5.61
N ARG A 71 -10.88 -19.41 -5.12
CA ARG A 71 -10.91 -19.79 -3.69
C ARG A 71 -9.50 -19.83 -3.08
N GLN A 72 -8.55 -20.45 -3.80
CA GLN A 72 -7.18 -20.62 -3.33
C GLN A 72 -6.46 -19.27 -3.23
N ALA A 73 -6.64 -18.38 -4.21
CA ALA A 73 -6.09 -17.03 -4.18
C ALA A 73 -6.68 -16.20 -3.02
N ALA A 74 -8.00 -16.31 -2.78
CA ALA A 74 -8.64 -15.64 -1.65
C ALA A 74 -8.11 -16.16 -0.31
N GLN A 75 -8.02 -17.48 -0.14
CA GLN A 75 -7.49 -18.09 1.08
C GLN A 75 -6.01 -17.71 1.30
N GLN A 76 -5.18 -17.73 0.26
CA GLN A 76 -3.77 -17.36 0.37
C GLN A 76 -3.60 -15.88 0.74
N ARG A 77 -4.39 -14.99 0.14
CA ARG A 77 -4.26 -13.54 0.34
C ARG A 77 -4.83 -13.04 1.66
N PHE A 78 -5.90 -13.66 2.16
CA PHE A 78 -6.66 -13.15 3.31
C PHE A 78 -6.82 -14.17 4.45
N GLY A 79 -6.37 -15.41 4.25
CA GLY A 79 -6.50 -16.47 5.24
C GLY A 79 -5.34 -16.57 6.24
N GLU A 80 -4.27 -15.80 6.05
CA GLU A 80 -3.19 -15.70 7.03
C GLU A 80 -3.50 -14.58 8.03
N HIS A 81 -3.64 -14.95 9.31
CA HIS A 81 -3.64 -14.06 10.48
C HIS A 81 -2.57 -14.54 11.45
#